data_AF-A0A3R8M0V7-F1
#
_entry.id   AF-A0A3R8M0V7-F1
#
_cell.length_a   1.000
_cell.length_b   1.000
_cell.length_c   1.000
_cell.angle_alpha   90.00
_cell.angle_beta   90.00
_cell.angle_gamma   90.00
#
_symmetry.space_group_name_H-M   'P 1'
#
loop_
_entity.id
_entity.type
_entity.pdbx_description
1 polymer ?
#
loop_
_entity_poly.entity_id
_entity_poly.type
_entity_poly.pdbx_seq_one_letter_code
_entity_poly.pdbx_strand_id
1 'polypeptide(L)'
;AEGAGARASVDAAAAGAHAAQAAAARDRRLFEAGVVARQDWEASQAAADKARAELCAARAQVAAQGAPSASGLAILRAPIAGIVARIDAR
;
A
#
# COMPACT_ATOMS: atom_id res chain seq x y z
N ALA A 1 -17.07 -4.59 6.86
CA ALA A 1 -16.83 -3.20 6.44
C ALA A 1 -15.34 -2.82 6.48
N GLU A 2 -14.58 -3.25 7.49
CA GLU A 2 -13.17 -2.83 7.69
C GLU A 2 -12.21 -3.25 6.56
N GLY A 3 -12.33 -4.48 6.02
CA GLY A 3 -11.45 -4.95 4.93
C GLY A 3 -11.56 -4.17 3.61
N ALA A 4 -12.76 -3.69 3.26
CA ALA A 4 -12.96 -2.85 2.08
C ALA A 4 -12.31 -1.45 2.26
N GLY A 5 -12.40 -0.89 3.46
CA GLY A 5 -11.72 0.36 3.81
C GLY A 5 -10.20 0.23 3.81
N ALA A 6 -9.68 -0.89 4.31
CA ALA A 6 -8.24 -1.17 4.33
C ALA A 6 -7.67 -1.40 2.92
N ARG A 7 -8.44 -2.05 2.02
CA ARG A 7 -8.03 -2.16 0.61
C ARG A 7 -8.04 -0.80 -0.09
N ALA A 8 -9.09 -0.01 0.12
CA ALA A 8 -9.20 1.33 -0.43
C ALA A 8 -8.07 2.27 0.03
N SER A 9 -7.60 2.14 1.29
CA SER A 9 -6.49 2.93 1.78
C SER A 9 -5.16 2.57 1.10
N VAL A 10 -4.92 1.28 0.82
CA VAL A 10 -3.75 0.84 0.04
C VAL A 10 -3.83 1.34 -1.40
N ASP A 11 -4.99 1.28 -2.03
CA ASP A 11 -5.18 1.74 -3.41
C ASP A 11 -4.96 3.26 -3.51
N ALA A 12 -5.47 4.04 -2.55
CA ALA A 12 -5.22 5.48 -2.45
C ALA A 12 -3.73 5.80 -2.23
N ALA A 13 -3.06 5.10 -1.31
CA ALA A 13 -1.63 5.26 -1.07
C ALA A 13 -0.80 4.87 -2.30
N ALA A 14 -1.24 3.86 -3.06
CA ALA A 14 -0.57 3.42 -4.29
C ALA A 14 -0.67 4.49 -5.38
N ALA A 15 -1.85 5.08 -5.57
CA ALA A 15 -2.06 6.19 -6.49
C ALA A 15 -1.20 7.42 -6.11
N GLY A 16 -1.15 7.77 -4.82
CA GLY A 16 -0.32 8.85 -4.29
C GLY A 16 1.17 8.62 -4.54
N ALA A 17 1.68 7.43 -4.25
CA ALA A 17 3.07 7.05 -4.51
C ALA A 17 3.41 7.11 -6.01
N HIS A 18 2.50 6.66 -6.88
CA HIS A 18 2.70 6.75 -8.33
C HIS A 18 2.77 8.20 -8.82
N ALA A 19 1.87 9.07 -8.33
CA ALA A 19 1.85 10.48 -8.69
C ALA A 19 3.14 11.20 -8.24
N ALA A 20 3.60 10.94 -7.01
CA ALA A 20 4.82 11.52 -6.47
C ALA A 20 6.07 11.04 -7.22
N GLN A 21 6.15 9.75 -7.57
CA GLN A 21 7.23 9.22 -8.41
C GLN A 21 7.24 9.84 -9.81
N ALA A 22 6.05 10.03 -10.42
CA ALA A 22 5.95 10.70 -11.71
C ALA A 22 6.39 12.16 -11.63
N ALA A 23 6.11 12.85 -10.52
CA ALA A 23 6.59 14.22 -10.27
C ALA A 23 8.12 14.25 -10.15
N ALA A 24 8.70 13.43 -9.27
CA ALA A 24 10.16 13.35 -9.10
C ALA A 24 10.88 12.99 -10.42
N ALA A 25 10.31 12.10 -11.23
CA ALA A 25 10.85 11.75 -12.54
C ALA A 25 10.77 12.90 -13.57
N ARG A 26 9.77 13.78 -13.48
CA ARG A 26 9.71 15.00 -14.29
C ARG A 26 10.74 16.01 -13.80
N ASP A 27 10.78 16.27 -12.50
CA ASP A 27 11.66 17.28 -11.91
C ASP A 27 13.13 16.90 -12.09
N ARG A 28 13.45 15.60 -12.09
CA ARG A 28 14.78 15.12 -12.48
C ARG A 28 15.14 15.51 -13.91
N ARG A 29 14.25 15.30 -14.89
CA ARG A 29 14.49 15.66 -16.29
C ARG A 29 14.62 17.17 -16.46
N LEU A 30 13.82 17.94 -15.73
CA LEU A 30 13.90 19.40 -15.73
C LEU A 30 15.20 19.89 -15.09
N PHE A 31 15.68 19.23 -14.04
CA PHE A 31 16.95 19.55 -13.40
C PHE A 31 18.13 19.23 -14.32
N GLU A 32 18.12 18.06 -14.96
CA GLU A 32 19.12 17.67 -15.97
C GLU A 32 19.13 18.63 -17.17
N ALA A 33 17.99 19.24 -17.50
CA ALA A 33 17.86 20.29 -18.52
C ALA A 33 18.18 21.72 -18.01
N GLY A 34 18.53 21.87 -16.72
CA GLY A 34 18.85 23.18 -16.11
C GLY A 34 17.66 24.10 -15.87
N VAL A 35 16.43 23.58 -15.89
CA VAL A 35 15.18 24.36 -15.77
C VAL A 35 14.74 24.57 -14.32
N VAL A 36 14.98 23.60 -13.43
CA VAL A 36 14.63 23.70 -12.00
C VAL A 36 15.87 23.69 -11.13
N ALA A 37 15.77 24.27 -9.94
CA ALA A 37 16.88 24.26 -8.99
C ALA A 37 17.07 22.86 -8.39
N ARG A 38 18.31 22.57 -7.99
CA ARG A 38 18.66 21.29 -7.33
C ARG A 38 17.77 21.00 -6.12
N GLN A 39 17.50 22.04 -5.31
CA GLN A 39 16.66 21.93 -4.11
C GLN A 39 15.23 21.48 -4.43
N ASP A 40 14.67 21.91 -5.57
CA ASP A 40 13.30 21.58 -5.96
C ASP A 40 13.21 20.11 -6.39
N TRP A 41 14.20 19.65 -7.15
CA TRP A 41 14.33 18.24 -7.48
C TRP A 41 14.53 17.37 -6.22
N GLU A 42 15.41 17.76 -5.31
CA GLU A 42 15.63 17.04 -4.04
C GLU A 42 14.36 17.01 -3.17
N ALA A 43 13.59 18.09 -3.13
CA ALA A 43 12.30 18.13 -2.45
C ALA A 43 11.27 17.17 -3.09
N SER A 44 11.20 17.13 -4.43
CA SER A 44 10.32 16.21 -5.16
C SER A 44 10.70 14.74 -4.92
N GLN A 45 12.00 14.44 -4.85
CA GLN A 45 12.54 13.12 -4.53
C GLN A 45 12.16 12.71 -3.11
N ALA A 46 12.36 13.59 -2.12
CA ALA A 46 11.99 13.31 -0.75
C ALA A 46 10.48 13.06 -0.59
N ALA A 47 9.64 13.81 -1.33
CA ALA A 47 8.20 13.58 -1.36
C ALA A 47 7.83 12.21 -1.96
N ALA A 48 8.51 11.78 -3.03
CA ALA A 48 8.32 10.45 -3.62
C ALA A 48 8.73 9.32 -2.67
N ASP A 49 9.84 9.47 -1.94
CA ASP A 49 10.30 8.49 -0.96
C ASP A 49 9.34 8.39 0.23
N LYS A 50 8.84 9.53 0.71
CA LYS A 50 7.81 9.58 1.76
C LYS A 50 6.53 8.84 1.30
N ALA A 51 6.01 9.15 0.12
CA ALA A 51 4.80 8.51 -0.40
C ALA A 51 5.00 6.99 -0.60
N ARG A 52 6.20 6.55 -0.98
CA ARG A 52 6.55 5.13 -1.06
C ARG A 52 6.57 4.47 0.31
N ALA A 53 7.08 5.14 1.34
CA ALA A 53 7.06 4.64 2.71
C ALA A 53 5.61 4.51 3.23
N GLU A 54 4.75 5.49 2.94
CA GLU A 54 3.32 5.46 3.29
C GLU A 54 2.60 4.28 2.64
N LEU A 55 2.87 4.00 1.35
CA LEU A 55 2.34 2.80 0.67
C LEU A 55 2.82 1.50 1.34
N CYS A 56 4.09 1.43 1.73
CA CYS A 56 4.63 0.26 2.44
C CYS A 56 3.92 0.06 3.78
N ALA A 57 3.69 1.14 4.54
CA ALA A 57 2.97 1.11 5.80
C ALA A 57 1.51 0.67 5.62
N ALA A 58 0.80 1.22 4.63
CA ALA A 58 -0.58 0.84 4.32
C ALA A 58 -0.69 -0.65 3.95
N ARG A 59 0.25 -1.16 3.15
CA ARG A 59 0.31 -2.59 2.80
C ARG A 59 0.58 -3.47 4.03
N ALA A 60 1.48 -3.05 4.91
CA ALA A 60 1.76 -3.78 6.15
C ALA A 60 0.54 -3.80 7.09
N GLN A 61 -0.22 -2.71 7.16
CA GLN A 61 -1.47 -2.65 7.93
C GLN A 61 -2.51 -3.62 7.39
N VAL A 62 -2.72 -3.66 6.06
CA VAL A 62 -3.63 -4.64 5.44
C VAL A 62 -3.17 -6.07 5.68
N ALA A 63 -1.86 -6.34 5.58
CA ALA A 63 -1.33 -7.67 5.86
C ALA A 63 -1.55 -8.09 7.33
N ALA A 64 -1.37 -7.17 8.28
CA ALA A 64 -1.57 -7.41 9.70
C ALA A 64 -3.04 -7.65 10.07
N GLN A 65 -3.99 -7.02 9.38
CA GLN A 65 -5.42 -7.22 9.58
C GLN A 65 -5.94 -8.56 9.02
N GLY A 66 -5.11 -9.30 8.29
CA GLY A 66 -5.53 -10.48 7.54
C GLY A 66 -6.37 -10.08 6.32
N ALA A 67 -6.55 -11.00 5.38
CA ALA A 67 -7.40 -10.78 4.22
C ALA A 67 -8.82 -11.31 4.48
N PRO A 68 -9.75 -10.52 5.06
CA PRO A 68 -11.15 -10.82 4.88
C PRO A 68 -11.43 -10.68 3.37
N SER A 69 -12.13 -11.66 2.80
CA SER A 69 -12.62 -11.56 1.43
C SER A 69 -13.46 -10.29 1.24
N ALA A 70 -13.75 -9.90 -0.01
CA ALA A 70 -14.53 -8.69 -0.31
C ALA A 70 -15.89 -8.62 0.41
N SER A 71 -16.41 -9.75 0.91
CA SER A 71 -17.64 -9.88 1.72
C SER A 71 -17.41 -9.84 3.25
N GLY A 72 -16.19 -9.62 3.73
CA GLY A 72 -15.86 -9.64 5.16
C GLY A 72 -15.64 -11.03 5.75
N LEU A 73 -15.63 -12.08 4.93
CA LEU A 73 -15.47 -13.46 5.40
C LEU A 73 -13.98 -13.81 5.60
N ALA A 74 -13.65 -14.35 6.78
CA ALA A 74 -12.36 -14.97 7.05
C ALA A 74 -12.39 -16.44 6.62
N ILE A 75 -11.43 -16.86 5.79
CA ILE A 75 -11.28 -18.27 5.39
C ILE A 75 -10.33 -18.94 6.38
N LEU A 76 -10.86 -19.81 7.23
CA LEU A 76 -10.04 -20.70 8.05
C LEU A 76 -9.68 -21.94 7.24
N ARG A 77 -8.39 -22.27 7.16
CA ARG A 77 -7.90 -23.50 6.53
C ARG A 77 -7.24 -24.38 7.58
N ALA A 78 -7.61 -25.66 7.60
CA ALA A 78 -6.92 -26.64 8.43
C ALA A 78 -5.47 -26.80 7.93
N PRO A 79 -4.46 -26.74 8.82
CA PRO A 79 -3.05 -26.89 8.43
C PRO A 79 -2.70 -28.33 8.05
N ILE A 80 -3.56 -29.29 8.39
CA ILE A 80 -3.40 -30.71 8.13
C ILE A 80 -4.64 -31.28 7.45
N ALA A 81 -4.45 -32.31 6.63
CA ALA A 81 -5.55 -33.14 6.16
C ALA A 81 -6.05 -34.02 7.32
N GLY A 82 -7.36 -34.08 7.56
CA GLY A 82 -7.93 -34.85 8.67
C GLY A 82 -9.45 -34.71 8.76
N ILE A 83 -10.03 -35.40 9.75
CA ILE A 83 -11.47 -35.37 10.04
C ILE A 83 -11.71 -34.35 11.15
N VAL A 84 -12.67 -33.44 10.96
CA VAL A 84 -13.06 -32.46 11.99
C VAL A 84 -13.87 -33.19 13.07
N ALA A 85 -13.28 -33.34 14.26
CA ALA A 85 -13.86 -34.16 15.34
C ALA A 85 -14.97 -33.44 16.13
N ARG A 86 -14.91 -32.12 16.25
CA ARG A 86 -15.90 -31.31 16.98
C ARG A 86 -15.96 -29.91 16.39
N ILE A 87 -17.16 -29.37 16.28
CA ILE A 87 -17.40 -27.98 15.92
C ILE A 87 -18.13 -27.34 17.10
N ASP A 88 -17.44 -26.45 17.81
CA ASP A 88 -18.05 -25.63 18.85
C ASP A 88 -18.47 -24.32 18.19
N ALA A 89 -19.71 -24.28 17.68
CA ALA A 89 -20.34 -23.05 17.22
C ALA A 89 -21.22 -22.51 18.35
N ARG A 90 -20.98 -21.26 18.76
CA ARG A 90 -21.76 -20.56 19.78
C ARG A 90 -22.78 -19.64 19.13
#